data_AF-A0A202DKG0-F1
#
_entry.id   AF-A0A202DKG0-F1
#
_cell.length_a   1.000
_cell.length_b   1.000
_cell.length_c   1.000
_cell.angle_alpha   90.00
_cell.angle_beta   90.00
_cell.angle_gamma   90.00
#
_symmetry.space_group_name_H-M   'P 1'
#
loop_
_entity.id
_entity.type
_entity.pdbx_description
1 polymer ?
#
loop_
_entity_poly.entity_id
_entity_poly.type
_entity_poly.pdbx_seq_one_letter_code
_entity_poly.pdbx_strand_id
1 'polypeptide(L)'
;MKEKKSKIVCIIFTATVIMSMTGIADTVWTGTASDNIADASYWNPAVLPTNSGNVGTMASDAFWASGNNILTNFYLDIQGGTIENDGIANTYNFDGGEVTLNGGQLDSKDSVVLEGGAVLTVNSGSLNTSREHLSINNGAAIINGGLLETSGLLMADN
;
A
#
# COMPACT_ATOMS: atom_id res chain seq x y z
N MET A 1 34.17 -50.57 5.25
CA MET A 1 33.24 -49.55 4.71
C MET A 1 33.15 -48.41 5.70
N LYS A 2 33.61 -47.19 5.34
CA LYS A 2 33.46 -45.99 6.17
C LYS A 2 32.37 -45.11 5.52
N GLU A 3 31.26 -44.89 6.22
CA GLU A 3 30.19 -43.99 5.77
C GLU A 3 30.68 -42.53 5.73
N LYS A 4 30.47 -41.88 4.59
CA LYS A 4 30.67 -40.44 4.41
C LYS A 4 29.39 -39.72 4.83
N LYS A 5 29.39 -39.07 6.01
CA LYS A 5 28.30 -38.18 6.42
C LYS A 5 28.42 -36.87 5.63
N SER A 6 27.50 -36.67 4.67
CA SER A 6 27.37 -35.41 3.92
C SER A 6 26.73 -34.35 4.82
N LYS A 7 27.40 -33.21 5.02
CA LYS A 7 26.84 -32.06 5.74
C LYS A 7 26.11 -31.18 4.73
N ILE A 8 24.79 -31.12 4.82
CA ILE A 8 23.97 -30.15 4.07
C ILE A 8 24.23 -28.78 4.70
N VAL A 9 24.86 -27.89 3.93
CA VAL A 9 25.05 -26.49 4.32
C VAL A 9 23.81 -25.74 3.84
N CYS A 10 22.96 -25.33 4.78
CA CYS A 10 21.84 -24.44 4.51
C CYS A 10 22.39 -23.00 4.47
N ILE A 11 22.50 -22.43 3.28
CA ILE A 11 22.86 -21.03 3.08
C ILE A 11 21.56 -20.21 3.16
N ILE A 12 21.35 -19.50 4.25
CA ILE A 12 20.25 -18.53 4.37
C ILE A 12 20.76 -17.22 3.77
N PHE A 13 20.20 -16.82 2.62
CA PHE A 13 20.39 -15.48 2.06
C PHE A 13 19.44 -14.51 2.76
N THR A 14 19.92 -13.75 3.74
CA THR A 14 19.21 -12.56 4.22
C THR A 14 19.58 -11.39 3.32
N ALA A 15 18.76 -11.11 2.29
CA ALA A 15 18.89 -9.89 1.52
C ALA A 15 18.47 -8.71 2.40
N THR A 16 19.44 -7.96 2.92
CA THR A 16 19.17 -6.65 3.54
C THR A 16 19.22 -5.61 2.43
N VAL A 17 18.05 -5.16 1.97
CA VAL A 17 17.95 -4.01 1.07
C VAL A 17 18.12 -2.76 1.94
N ILE A 18 19.26 -2.10 1.83
CA ILE A 18 19.48 -0.77 2.41
C ILE A 18 19.05 0.24 1.37
N MET A 19 17.83 0.77 1.49
CA MET A 19 17.40 1.94 0.70
C MET A 19 17.95 3.19 1.37
N SER A 20 18.87 3.88 0.69
CA SER A 20 19.33 5.21 1.08
C SER A 20 18.28 6.24 0.67
N MET A 21 17.44 6.70 1.60
CA MET A 21 16.53 7.82 1.35
C MET A 21 17.29 9.14 1.52
N THR A 22 17.61 9.78 0.39
CA THR A 22 17.93 11.20 0.32
C THR A 22 16.69 11.98 0.74
N GLY A 23 16.76 12.67 1.88
CA GLY A 23 15.64 13.41 2.45
C GLY A 23 15.07 14.45 1.49
N ILE A 24 13.90 14.16 0.94
CA ILE A 24 12.93 15.15 0.49
C ILE A 24 11.85 15.15 1.59
N ALA A 25 11.35 16.32 1.96
CA ALA A 25 10.48 16.46 3.12
C ALA A 25 9.23 15.58 2.98
N ASP A 26 9.06 14.63 3.91
CA ASP A 26 7.84 13.84 4.04
C ASP A 26 6.63 14.78 4.15
N THR A 27 5.58 14.54 3.36
CA THR A 27 4.32 15.24 3.52
C THR A 27 3.47 14.54 4.57
N VAL A 28 2.80 15.29 5.44
CA VAL A 28 1.99 14.74 6.51
C VAL A 28 0.52 15.00 6.22
N TRP A 29 -0.31 13.96 6.30
CA TRP A 29 -1.76 14.09 6.24
C TRP A 29 -2.27 14.88 7.44
N THR A 30 -3.13 15.86 7.16
CA THR A 30 -3.76 16.74 8.15
C THR A 30 -5.28 16.78 8.03
N GLY A 31 -5.84 16.02 7.09
CA GLY A 31 -7.28 15.90 6.88
C GLY A 31 -7.94 14.88 7.81
N THR A 32 -9.21 14.61 7.50
CA THR A 32 -10.13 13.77 8.26
C THR A 32 -10.83 12.75 7.35
N ALA A 33 -11.70 11.90 7.95
CA ALA A 33 -12.52 10.92 7.23
C ALA A 33 -13.46 11.49 6.15
N SER A 34 -13.61 12.83 6.06
CA SER A 34 -14.40 13.50 5.02
C SER A 34 -13.55 14.17 3.93
N ASP A 35 -12.23 14.17 4.11
CA ASP A 35 -11.30 14.92 3.27
C ASP A 35 -10.60 13.99 2.29
N ASN A 36 -10.62 14.37 1.01
CA ASN A 36 -10.09 13.53 -0.06
C ASN A 36 -8.56 13.43 0.02
N ILE A 37 -8.01 12.21 0.09
CA ILE A 37 -6.58 11.95 0.15
C ILE A 37 -5.82 12.49 -1.06
N ALA A 38 -6.51 12.65 -2.19
CA ALA A 38 -5.97 13.23 -3.42
C ALA A 38 -6.02 14.77 -3.47
N ASP A 39 -6.51 15.44 -2.42
CA ASP A 39 -6.51 16.91 -2.33
C ASP A 39 -5.29 17.40 -1.53
N ALA A 40 -4.41 18.13 -2.22
CA ALA A 40 -3.16 18.65 -1.68
C ALA A 40 -3.34 19.58 -0.47
N SER A 41 -4.51 20.21 -0.33
CA SER A 41 -4.76 21.16 0.77
C SER A 41 -4.79 20.50 2.15
N TYR A 42 -5.00 19.19 2.21
CA TYR A 42 -4.98 18.40 3.44
C TYR A 42 -3.62 17.75 3.72
N TRP A 43 -2.60 18.07 2.93
CA TRP A 43 -1.22 17.66 3.18
C TRP A 43 -0.40 18.84 3.73
N ASN A 44 0.58 18.54 4.56
CA ASN A 44 1.54 19.53 5.06
C ASN A 44 2.99 19.09 4.72
N PRO A 45 3.72 19.85 3.88
CA PRO A 45 3.24 21.01 3.12
C PRO A 45 2.15 20.62 2.12
N ALA A 46 1.39 21.60 1.61
CA ALA A 46 0.24 21.41 0.71
C ALA A 46 0.66 20.90 -0.68
N VAL A 47 1.18 19.68 -0.72
CA VAL A 47 1.77 18.98 -1.85
C VAL A 47 1.37 17.52 -1.73
N LEU A 48 1.00 16.90 -2.85
CA LEU A 48 0.68 15.47 -2.87
C LEU A 48 1.95 14.62 -2.80
N PRO A 49 1.90 13.45 -2.13
CA PRO A 49 3.00 12.51 -2.07
C PRO A 49 3.10 11.68 -3.37
N THR A 50 3.29 12.33 -4.51
CA THR A 50 3.28 11.67 -5.83
C THR A 50 4.66 11.47 -6.47
N ASN A 51 5.72 11.67 -5.69
CA ASN A 51 7.11 11.51 -6.13
C ASN A 51 7.81 10.50 -5.22
N SER A 52 8.66 9.63 -5.77
CA SER A 52 9.32 8.55 -5.01
C SER A 52 10.24 9.03 -3.88
N GLY A 53 10.62 10.31 -3.87
CA GLY A 53 11.36 10.91 -2.76
C GLY A 53 10.49 11.62 -1.72
N ASN A 54 9.19 11.79 -1.96
CA ASN A 54 8.24 12.44 -1.06
C ASN A 54 7.18 11.43 -0.60
N VAL A 55 7.37 10.86 0.59
CA VAL A 55 6.43 9.91 1.18
C VAL A 55 5.41 10.65 2.02
N GLY A 56 4.13 10.39 1.75
CA GLY A 56 3.00 10.91 2.49
C GLY A 56 2.69 10.06 3.71
N THR A 57 2.88 10.60 4.91
CA THR A 57 2.54 9.90 6.15
C THR A 57 1.12 10.21 6.60
N MET A 58 0.33 9.18 6.89
CA MET A 58 -1.05 9.27 7.37
C MET A 58 -1.21 8.51 8.68
N ALA A 59 -1.83 9.14 9.70
CA ALA A 59 -2.07 8.53 11.01
C ALA A 59 -3.53 8.69 11.51
N SER A 60 -4.40 9.25 10.67
CA SER A 60 -5.82 9.50 10.94
C SER A 60 -6.61 9.17 9.69
N ASP A 61 -7.93 9.02 9.82
CA ASP A 61 -8.80 8.65 8.71
C ASP A 61 -8.72 9.62 7.54
N ALA A 62 -8.95 9.10 6.34
CA ALA A 62 -8.98 9.84 5.10
C ALA A 62 -10.06 9.26 4.19
N PHE A 63 -10.51 10.10 3.28
CA PHE A 63 -11.52 9.74 2.31
C PHE A 63 -10.91 9.58 0.92
N TRP A 64 -11.44 8.66 0.12
CA TRP A 64 -11.20 8.62 -1.31
C TRP A 64 -12.49 8.96 -2.05
N ALA A 65 -12.53 10.16 -2.67
CA ALA A 65 -13.72 10.62 -3.40
C ALA A 65 -13.81 10.00 -4.80
N SER A 66 -15.02 9.57 -5.21
CA SER A 66 -15.25 8.98 -6.53
C SER A 66 -15.30 10.01 -7.65
N GLY A 67 -14.67 9.69 -8.77
CA GLY A 67 -14.76 10.49 -10.00
C GLY A 67 -13.68 10.22 -11.03
N ASN A 68 -12.54 9.69 -10.61
CA ASN A 68 -11.54 9.03 -11.46
C ASN A 68 -10.55 8.33 -10.52
N ASN A 69 -10.86 7.08 -10.17
CA ASN A 69 -10.40 6.40 -8.96
C ASN A 69 -8.99 5.81 -9.09
N ILE A 70 -8.04 6.58 -9.58
CA ILE A 70 -6.65 6.12 -9.73
C ILE A 70 -5.74 7.04 -8.93
N LEU A 71 -5.13 6.50 -7.87
CA LEU A 71 -4.01 7.16 -7.21
C LEU A 71 -2.75 6.88 -8.00
N THR A 72 -2.48 7.72 -8.99
CA THR A 72 -1.31 7.59 -9.85
C THR A 72 -0.05 8.05 -9.11
N ASN A 73 0.94 7.17 -9.01
CA ASN A 73 2.25 7.41 -8.41
C ASN A 73 2.22 7.92 -6.96
N PHE A 74 1.21 7.57 -6.16
CA PHE A 74 1.19 7.92 -4.74
C PHE A 74 2.20 7.07 -3.95
N TYR A 75 2.97 7.71 -3.08
CA TYR A 75 3.92 7.10 -2.15
C TYR A 75 3.42 7.35 -0.72
N LEU A 76 2.73 6.39 -0.13
CA LEU A 76 2.02 6.55 1.14
C LEU A 76 2.59 5.62 2.22
N ASP A 77 2.77 6.16 3.42
CA ASP A 77 2.97 5.42 4.66
C ASP A 77 1.76 5.63 5.57
N ILE A 78 0.90 4.62 5.65
CA ILE A 78 -0.30 4.61 6.47
C ILE A 78 0.07 3.94 7.80
N GLN A 79 0.23 4.78 8.83
CA GLN A 79 0.58 4.39 10.18
C GLN A 79 -0.66 4.23 11.08
N GLY A 80 -1.81 4.80 10.68
CA GLY A 80 -3.05 4.78 11.44
C GLY A 80 -4.23 5.32 10.63
N GLY A 81 -5.44 5.14 11.16
CA GLY A 81 -6.69 5.52 10.50
C GLY A 81 -7.11 4.59 9.37
N THR A 82 -8.26 4.87 8.77
CA THR A 82 -8.82 4.12 7.65
C THR A 82 -8.90 5.00 6.42
N ILE A 83 -8.51 4.47 5.26
CA ILE A 83 -8.94 5.02 3.97
C ILE A 83 -10.25 4.34 3.59
N GLU A 84 -11.32 5.13 3.52
CA GLU A 84 -12.65 4.70 3.10
C GLU A 84 -13.02 5.27 1.73
N ASN A 85 -13.79 4.50 0.96
CA ASN A 85 -14.37 4.94 -0.31
C ASN A 85 -15.81 5.43 -0.11
N ASP A 86 -16.21 6.42 -0.89
CA ASP A 86 -17.50 7.13 -0.85
C ASP A 86 -18.73 6.29 -1.18
N GLY A 87 -18.53 5.02 -1.56
CA GLY A 87 -19.59 4.07 -1.82
C GLY A 87 -20.20 4.17 -3.22
N ILE A 88 -19.75 5.12 -4.05
CA ILE A 88 -20.14 5.26 -5.46
C ILE A 88 -19.09 4.55 -6.32
N ALA A 89 -17.81 4.81 -6.04
CA ALA A 89 -16.74 3.87 -6.37
C ALA A 89 -16.48 3.01 -5.14
N ASN A 90 -16.15 1.76 -5.35
CA ASN A 90 -15.81 0.85 -4.25
C ASN A 90 -14.47 0.16 -4.51
N THR A 91 -13.77 0.56 -5.57
CA THR A 91 -12.48 0.00 -5.95
C THR A 91 -11.40 1.04 -5.77
N TYR A 92 -10.33 0.67 -5.08
CA TYR A 92 -9.09 1.45 -5.08
C TYR A 92 -8.23 1.00 -6.25
N ASN A 93 -7.88 1.91 -7.16
CA ASN A 93 -6.90 1.64 -8.20
C ASN A 93 -5.63 2.44 -7.92
N PHE A 94 -4.50 1.75 -7.86
CA PHE A 94 -3.17 2.34 -7.72
C PHE A 94 -2.43 2.12 -9.04
N ASP A 95 -1.96 3.19 -9.66
CA ASP A 95 -1.21 3.14 -10.93
C ASP A 95 0.20 3.69 -10.70
N GLY A 96 1.16 2.78 -10.51
CA GLY A 96 2.49 3.11 -9.99
C GLY A 96 2.47 3.55 -8.52
N GLY A 97 3.63 3.97 -8.02
CA GLY A 97 3.79 4.37 -6.62
C GLY A 97 3.88 3.21 -5.63
N GLU A 98 3.89 3.55 -4.34
CA GLU A 98 4.03 2.60 -3.25
C GLU A 98 3.09 2.96 -2.10
N VAL A 99 2.33 1.99 -1.58
CA VAL A 99 1.50 2.18 -0.39
C VAL A 99 1.94 1.17 0.65
N THR A 100 2.32 1.67 1.83
CA THR A 100 2.73 0.85 2.95
C THR A 100 1.75 0.99 4.11
N LEU A 101 1.27 -0.12 4.64
CA LEU A 101 0.40 -0.20 5.81
C LEU A 101 1.23 -0.63 7.03
N ASN A 102 1.83 0.36 7.71
CA ASN A 102 2.55 0.21 8.98
C ASN A 102 1.63 0.28 10.21
N GLY A 103 0.34 0.44 9.96
CA GLY A 103 -0.79 0.35 10.86
C GLY A 103 -2.01 0.63 9.98
N GLY A 104 -3.04 1.24 10.54
CA GLY A 104 -4.19 1.68 9.75
C GLY A 104 -4.82 0.60 8.85
N GLN A 105 -5.71 1.05 7.97
CA GLN A 105 -6.50 0.17 7.14
C GLN A 105 -6.78 0.78 5.76
N LEU A 106 -6.66 -0.05 4.72
CA LEU A 106 -7.38 0.17 3.46
C LEU A 106 -8.66 -0.64 3.51
N ASP A 107 -9.81 0.03 3.61
CA ASP A 107 -11.11 -0.63 3.59
C ASP A 107 -11.80 -0.37 2.25
N SER A 108 -11.62 -1.33 1.33
CA SER A 108 -12.25 -1.29 0.02
C SER A 108 -13.53 -2.11 0.02
N LYS A 109 -14.63 -1.49 -0.40
CA LYS A 109 -15.92 -2.20 -0.47
C LYS A 109 -15.91 -3.27 -1.56
N ASP A 110 -15.30 -3.03 -2.72
CA ASP A 110 -15.25 -3.96 -3.84
C ASP A 110 -13.85 -4.55 -3.97
N SER A 111 -12.98 -3.91 -4.75
CA SER A 111 -11.65 -4.43 -5.10
C SER A 111 -10.52 -3.48 -4.73
N VAL A 112 -9.30 -4.00 -4.63
CA VAL A 112 -8.08 -3.19 -4.74
C VAL A 112 -7.34 -3.66 -5.98
N VAL A 113 -6.94 -2.73 -6.84
CA VAL A 113 -6.27 -2.99 -8.10
C VAL A 113 -4.91 -2.31 -8.06
N LEU A 114 -3.86 -3.09 -8.33
CA LEU A 114 -2.49 -2.62 -8.43
C LEU A 114 -2.06 -2.70 -9.89
N GLU A 115 -1.80 -1.55 -10.50
CA GLU A 115 -1.43 -1.36 -11.90
C GLU A 115 -0.14 -0.53 -12.04
N GLY A 116 0.45 -0.52 -13.23
CA GLY A 116 1.53 0.42 -13.56
C GLY A 116 2.81 0.32 -12.72
N GLY A 117 3.08 -0.83 -12.12
CA GLY A 117 4.18 -1.05 -11.19
C GLY A 117 3.88 -0.68 -9.74
N ALA A 118 2.61 -0.44 -9.38
CA ALA A 118 2.21 -0.13 -8.02
C ALA A 118 2.58 -1.26 -7.05
N VAL A 119 3.09 -0.86 -5.87
CA VAL A 119 3.44 -1.79 -4.79
C VAL A 119 2.59 -1.52 -3.56
N LEU A 120 1.89 -2.54 -3.06
CA LEU A 120 1.23 -2.52 -1.76
C LEU A 120 2.02 -3.37 -0.77
N THR A 121 2.46 -2.78 0.33
CA THR A 121 3.11 -3.51 1.44
C THR A 121 2.23 -3.46 2.67
N VAL A 122 1.92 -4.61 3.26
CA VAL A 122 1.12 -4.71 4.49
C VAL A 122 2.01 -5.26 5.61
N ASN A 123 2.50 -4.37 6.49
CA ASN A 123 3.41 -4.69 7.59
C ASN A 123 2.65 -4.98 8.89
N SER A 124 1.98 -3.99 9.46
CA SER A 124 1.18 -4.13 10.70
C SER A 124 -0.24 -3.59 10.56
N GLY A 125 -0.59 -3.08 9.38
CA GLY A 125 -1.94 -2.68 9.03
C GLY A 125 -2.80 -3.80 8.47
N SER A 126 -3.94 -3.41 7.89
CA SER A 126 -4.84 -4.32 7.19
C SER A 126 -5.29 -3.80 5.83
N LEU A 127 -5.37 -4.71 4.87
CA LEU A 127 -6.17 -4.54 3.66
C LEU A 127 -7.43 -5.39 3.80
N ASN A 128 -8.60 -4.76 3.66
CA ASN A 128 -9.88 -5.45 3.55
C ASN A 128 -10.53 -5.15 2.18
N THR A 129 -10.91 -6.19 1.44
CA THR A 129 -11.74 -6.09 0.24
C THR A 129 -13.05 -6.85 0.46
N SER A 130 -14.11 -6.13 0.85
CA SER A 130 -15.29 -6.76 1.47
C SER A 130 -16.21 -7.52 0.50
N ARG A 131 -16.20 -7.20 -0.79
CA ARG A 131 -17.07 -7.86 -1.79
C ARG A 131 -16.31 -8.61 -2.85
N GLU A 132 -15.17 -8.09 -3.30
CA GLU A 132 -14.42 -8.67 -4.39
C GLU A 132 -12.98 -8.99 -3.97
N HIS A 133 -11.97 -8.55 -4.73
CA HIS A 133 -10.64 -9.12 -4.70
C HIS A 133 -9.53 -8.07 -4.65
N LEU A 134 -8.34 -8.54 -4.29
CA LEU A 134 -7.09 -7.88 -4.65
C LEU A 134 -6.68 -8.37 -6.05
N SER A 135 -6.56 -7.45 -7.00
CA SER A 135 -6.07 -7.67 -8.36
C SER A 135 -4.70 -7.04 -8.53
N ILE A 136 -3.74 -7.80 -9.06
CA ILE A 136 -2.38 -7.35 -9.34
C ILE A 136 -2.16 -7.51 -10.84
N ASN A 137 -2.07 -6.40 -11.55
CA ASN A 137 -1.87 -6.31 -12.99
C ASN A 137 -0.59 -5.49 -13.25
N ASN A 138 0.55 -6.17 -13.35
CA ASN A 138 1.87 -5.52 -13.41
C ASN A 138 2.14 -4.66 -12.15
N GLY A 139 2.05 -5.26 -10.96
CA GLY A 139 2.33 -4.64 -9.67
C GLY A 139 2.83 -5.67 -8.65
N ALA A 140 2.85 -5.32 -7.37
CA ALA A 140 3.21 -6.27 -6.31
C ALA A 140 2.42 -6.04 -5.01
N ALA A 141 2.07 -7.13 -4.33
CA ALA A 141 1.58 -7.09 -2.95
C ALA A 141 2.53 -7.88 -2.05
N ILE A 142 3.00 -7.26 -0.97
CA ILE A 142 3.97 -7.84 -0.02
C ILE A 142 3.33 -7.84 1.37
N ILE A 143 3.19 -9.02 1.98
CA ILE A 143 2.59 -9.16 3.32
C ILE A 143 3.68 -9.58 4.31
N ASN A 144 4.00 -8.66 5.24
CA ASN A 144 5.12 -8.75 6.18
C ASN A 144 4.65 -8.71 7.65
N GLY A 145 3.49 -9.31 7.95
CA GLY A 145 2.98 -9.46 9.31
C GLY A 145 1.60 -8.87 9.56
N GLY A 146 1.05 -8.13 8.59
CA GLY A 146 -0.28 -7.55 8.70
C GLY A 146 -1.36 -8.46 8.15
N LEU A 147 -2.58 -7.95 8.08
CA LEU A 147 -3.75 -8.72 7.70
C LEU A 147 -4.16 -8.41 6.25
N LEU A 148 -4.31 -9.46 5.45
CA LEU A 148 -4.95 -9.39 4.14
C LEU A 148 -6.25 -10.19 4.20
N GLU A 149 -7.37 -9.49 4.13
CA GLU A 149 -8.71 -10.08 4.06
C GLU A 149 -9.36 -9.72 2.73
N THR A 150 -9.64 -10.74 1.91
CA THR A 150 -10.37 -10.58 0.66
C THR A 150 -11.55 -11.54 0.64
N SER A 151 -12.74 -11.05 0.30
CA SER A 151 -13.91 -11.92 0.11
C SER A 151 -13.82 -12.77 -1.16
N GLY A 152 -13.12 -12.26 -2.17
CA GLY A 152 -12.82 -12.91 -3.44
C GLY A 152 -11.42 -13.51 -3.51
N LEU A 153 -11.14 -14.17 -4.65
CA LEU A 153 -9.84 -14.79 -4.93
C LEU A 153 -8.78 -13.71 -5.21
N LEU A 154 -7.57 -13.86 -4.67
CA LEU A 154 -6.41 -13.07 -5.11
C LEU A 154 -6.12 -13.34 -6.59
N MET A 155 -6.15 -12.31 -7.42
CA MET A 155 -5.86 -12.40 -8.85
C MET A 155 -4.54 -11.72 -9.14
N ALA A 156 -3.58 -12.45 -9.69
CA ALA A 156 -2.30 -11.89 -10.14
C ALA A 156 -2.10 -12.29 -11.60
N ASP A 157 -2.07 -11.30 -12.48
CA ASP A 157 -1.76 -11.45 -13.89
C ASP A 157 -0.50 -10.63 -14.20
N ASN A 158 0.53 -11.32 -14.71
CA ASN A 158 1.86 -10.76 -14.97
C ASN A 158 2.13 -10.67 -16.47
#